data_AF-A0A814LFR5-F1
#
_entry.id   AF-A0A814LFR5-F1
#
_cell.length_a   1.000
_cell.length_b   1.000
_cell.length_c   1.000
_cell.angle_alpha   90.00
_cell.angle_beta   90.00
_cell.angle_gamma   90.00
#
_symmetry.space_group_name_H-M   'P 1'
#
loop_
_entity.id
_entity.type
_entity.pdbx_description
1 polymer ?
#
loop_
_entity_poly.entity_id
_entity_poly.type
_entity_poly.pdbx_seq_one_letter_code
_entity_poly.pdbx_strand_id
1 'polypeptide(L)'
;MEVRIIFRKGVDPTEISLMNTLTTKLHFLVDETYIRTDDIVELLKEHGNTISLVLLSGIQYYTGQLFEIETITHVAHKQIFDKVSLDQLRLKSKLLTQYLQYLIETELSLEEFQILTPTDPDQRGAQL
;
A
#
# COMPACT_ATOMS: atom_id res chain seq x y z
N MET A 1 -4.26 -14.83 5.24
CA MET A 1 -3.98 -13.39 5.06
C MET A 1 -5.10 -12.86 4.17
N GLU A 2 -6.15 -12.30 4.76
CA GLU A 2 -7.36 -11.88 4.03
C GLU A 2 -7.27 -10.36 3.83
N VAL A 3 -6.96 -9.92 2.60
CA VAL A 3 -6.99 -8.50 2.23
C VAL A 3 -8.44 -8.20 1.84
N ARG A 4 -9.21 -7.58 2.73
CA ARG A 4 -10.57 -7.12 2.40
C ARG A 4 -10.51 -5.70 1.87
N ILE A 5 -10.53 -5.56 0.54
CA ILE A 5 -10.78 -4.27 -0.10
C ILE A 5 -12.30 -4.06 -0.09
N ILE A 6 -12.80 -3.31 0.88
CA ILE A 6 -14.23 -2.99 0.97
C ILE A 6 -14.49 -1.77 0.07
N PHE A 7 -14.83 -2.01 -1.20
CA PHE A 7 -15.53 -1.00 -2.00
C PHE A 7 -17.01 -1.06 -1.62
N ARG A 8 -17.46 -0.16 -0.74
CA ARG A 8 -18.91 0.04 -0.57
C ARG A 8 -19.41 0.89 -1.75
N LYS A 9 -20.47 0.41 -2.40
CA LYS A 9 -21.23 1.16 -3.40
C LYS A 9 -21.79 2.40 -2.69
N GLY A 10 -21.21 3.57 -2.98
CA GLY A 10 -21.53 4.84 -2.31
C GLY A 10 -20.61 5.15 -1.13
N VAL A 11 -19.30 5.27 -1.38
CA VAL A 11 -18.37 5.91 -0.42
C VAL A 11 -18.82 7.35 -0.27
N ASP A 12 -19.14 7.76 0.96
CA ASP A 12 -19.37 9.17 1.27
C ASP A 12 -18.12 9.94 0.80
N PRO A 13 -18.25 10.99 0.00
CA PRO A 13 -17.09 11.71 -0.51
C PRO A 13 -16.17 12.31 0.57
N THR A 14 -16.59 12.29 1.84
CA THR A 14 -15.77 12.65 2.99
C THR A 14 -14.91 11.50 3.52
N GLU A 15 -15.21 10.22 3.20
CA GLU A 15 -14.50 9.04 3.71
C GLU A 15 -13.11 8.79 3.07
N ILE A 16 -12.08 8.62 3.91
CA ILE A 16 -10.77 8.07 3.55
C ILE A 16 -10.63 6.67 4.14
N SER A 17 -10.12 5.73 3.34
CA SER A 17 -9.88 4.34 3.75
C SER A 17 -8.38 4.08 3.91
N LEU A 18 -7.95 3.75 5.13
CA LEU A 18 -6.61 3.24 5.43
C LEU A 18 -6.68 1.72 5.53
N MET A 19 -5.77 1.01 4.84
CA MET A 19 -5.90 -0.43 4.66
C MET A 19 -5.09 -1.20 5.71
N ASN A 20 -5.80 -1.71 6.72
CA ASN A 20 -5.34 -2.64 7.75
C ASN A 20 -6.28 -3.88 7.82
N THR A 21 -6.00 -4.84 8.71
CA THR A 21 -6.81 -6.07 8.89
C THR A 21 -8.28 -5.79 9.31
N LEU A 22 -8.58 -4.58 9.77
CA LEU A 22 -9.91 -4.08 10.14
C LEU A 22 -10.00 -2.61 9.75
N THR A 23 -10.52 -2.27 8.56
CA THR A 23 -10.63 -0.88 8.04
C THR A 23 -10.86 0.13 9.17
N THR A 24 -9.83 0.90 9.53
CA THR A 24 -10.03 2.02 10.47
C THR A 24 -10.71 3.14 9.71
N LYS A 25 -11.94 3.45 10.12
CA LYS A 25 -12.69 4.61 9.62
C LYS A 25 -12.25 5.84 10.38
N LEU A 26 -11.84 6.90 9.67
CA LEU A 26 -11.88 8.24 10.24
C LEU A 26 -13.36 8.60 10.44
N HIS A 27 -13.74 8.91 11.67
CA HIS A 27 -15.05 9.46 12.00
C HIS A 27 -14.95 10.99 11.96
N PHE A 28 -15.75 11.63 11.10
CA PHE A 28 -15.82 13.09 10.98
C PHE A 28 -16.45 13.71 12.23
N LEU A 29 -15.98 14.89 12.60
CA LEU A 29 -16.81 15.82 13.35
C LEU A 29 -18.00 16.18 12.44
N VAL A 30 -19.21 16.03 12.97
CA VAL A 30 -20.46 16.36 12.28
C VAL A 30 -20.34 17.81 11.76
N ASP A 31 -20.57 18.00 10.46
CA ASP A 31 -20.53 19.27 9.71
C ASP A 31 -19.17 19.71 9.09
N GLU A 32 -18.10 18.91 9.15
CA GLU A 32 -16.83 19.23 8.46
C GLU A 32 -16.69 18.57 7.08
N THR A 33 -16.36 19.37 6.05
CA THR A 33 -16.12 18.89 4.68
C THR A 33 -14.66 18.49 4.42
N TYR A 34 -13.70 19.05 5.17
CA TYR A 34 -12.27 18.81 5.00
C TYR A 34 -11.73 17.89 6.09
N ILE A 35 -10.68 17.13 5.77
CA ILE A 35 -10.05 16.17 6.68
C ILE A 35 -8.81 16.81 7.27
N ARG A 36 -8.72 16.90 8.59
CA ARG A 36 -7.57 17.55 9.23
C ARG A 36 -6.36 16.62 9.19
N THR A 37 -5.18 17.19 8.91
CA THR A 37 -3.92 16.46 8.94
C THR A 37 -3.70 15.82 10.32
N ASP A 38 -4.09 16.52 11.40
CA ASP A 38 -3.95 16.03 12.78
C ASP A 38 -4.72 14.73 13.03
N ASP A 39 -5.94 14.59 12.50
CA ASP A 39 -6.74 13.37 12.66
C ASP A 39 -6.07 12.18 11.97
N ILE A 40 -5.49 12.39 10.79
CA ILE A 40 -4.72 11.37 10.06
C ILE A 40 -3.48 10.98 10.87
N VAL A 41 -2.78 11.96 11.44
CA VAL A 41 -1.58 11.75 12.24
C VAL A 41 -1.89 10.99 13.53
N GLU A 42 -2.98 11.31 14.21
CA GLU A 42 -3.42 10.61 15.43
C GLU A 42 -3.76 9.15 15.13
N LEU A 43 -4.52 8.90 14.05
CA LEU A 43 -4.85 7.55 13.61
C LEU A 43 -3.60 6.72 13.28
N LEU A 44 -2.63 7.32 12.56
CA LEU A 44 -1.36 6.65 12.24
C LEU A 44 -0.56 6.30 13.50
N LYS A 45 -0.61 7.14 14.54
CA LYS A 45 0.04 6.86 15.84
C LYS A 45 -0.69 5.77 16.61
N GLU A 46 -2.03 5.80 16.63
CA GLU A 46 -2.84 4.83 17.36
C GLU A 46 -2.75 3.42 16.75
N HIS A 47 -2.78 3.34 15.42
CA HIS A 47 -2.89 2.07 14.71
C HIS A 47 -1.68 1.70 13.86
N GLY A 48 -0.57 2.45 13.91
CA GLY A 48 0.62 2.19 13.08
C GLY A 48 1.16 0.76 13.16
N ASN A 49 0.95 0.09 14.31
CA ASN A 49 1.34 -1.31 14.49
C ASN A 49 0.50 -2.33 13.70
N THR A 50 -0.69 -1.96 13.24
CA THR A 50 -1.62 -2.81 12.49
C THR A 50 -1.80 -2.37 11.04
N ILE A 51 -1.34 -1.17 10.69
CA ILE A 51 -1.39 -0.63 9.33
C ILE A 51 -0.26 -1.23 8.51
N SER A 52 -0.61 -1.86 7.39
CA SER A 52 0.35 -2.38 6.41
C SER A 52 0.53 -1.45 5.22
N LEU A 53 -0.49 -0.64 4.90
CA LEU A 53 -0.49 0.24 3.74
C LEU A 53 -1.29 1.52 4.03
N VAL A 54 -0.66 2.66 3.78
CA VAL A 54 -1.32 3.97 3.72
C VAL A 54 -1.58 4.29 2.26
N LEU A 55 -2.85 4.26 1.85
CA LEU A 55 -3.27 4.61 0.49
C LEU A 55 -4.12 5.87 0.55
N LEU A 56 -3.51 7.00 0.25
CA LEU A 56 -4.14 8.32 0.27
C LEU A 56 -3.98 8.98 -1.10
N SER A 57 -5.00 9.73 -1.53
CA SER A 57 -4.84 10.60 -2.69
C SER A 57 -3.95 11.79 -2.34
N GLY A 58 -3.26 12.38 -3.34
CA GLY A 58 -2.56 13.65 -3.13
C GLY A 58 -3.55 14.82 -3.00
N ILE A 59 -4.55 14.83 -3.89
CA ILE A 59 -5.69 15.75 -3.84
C ILE A 59 -6.96 14.91 -3.68
N GLN A 60 -7.84 15.30 -2.77
CA GLN A 60 -9.14 14.65 -2.61
C GLN A 60 -10.04 15.03 -3.79
N TYR A 61 -10.45 14.04 -4.56
CA TYR A 61 -11.30 14.19 -5.74
C TYR A 61 -12.57 15.03 -5.53
N TYR A 62 -13.30 14.84 -4.42
CA TYR A 62 -14.56 15.53 -4.21
C TYR A 62 -14.38 16.95 -3.65
N THR A 63 -13.54 17.12 -2.62
CA THR A 63 -13.38 18.41 -1.96
C THR A 63 -12.30 19.28 -2.60
N GLY A 64 -11.46 18.73 -3.46
CA GLY A 64 -10.27 19.40 -3.99
C GLY A 64 -9.16 19.61 -2.94
N GLN A 65 -9.29 19.01 -1.75
CA GLN A 65 -8.32 19.18 -0.67
C GLN A 65 -6.95 18.62 -1.05
N LEU A 66 -5.92 19.45 -1.02
CA LEU A 66 -4.53 18.99 -1.06
C LEU A 66 -4.13 18.48 0.33
N PHE A 67 -3.72 17.21 0.42
CA PHE A 67 -3.19 16.66 1.66
C PHE A 67 -1.73 17.08 1.88
N GLU A 68 -1.35 17.22 3.14
CA GLU A 68 0.05 17.41 3.55
C GLU A 68 0.83 16.08 3.43
N ILE A 69 1.14 15.70 2.18
CA ILE A 69 1.78 14.42 1.85
C ILE A 69 3.08 14.24 2.65
N GLU A 70 3.92 15.28 2.74
CA GLU A 70 5.20 15.21 3.45
C GLU A 70 5.00 14.86 4.95
N THR A 71 4.13 15.60 5.64
CA THR A 71 3.82 15.39 7.07
C THR A 71 3.27 13.97 7.30
N ILE A 72 2.30 13.56 6.49
CA ILE A 72 1.63 12.27 6.63
C ILE A 72 2.61 11.13 6.35
N THR A 73 3.42 11.23 5.28
CA THR A 73 4.44 10.24 4.94
C THR A 73 5.49 10.13 6.05
N HIS A 74 5.96 11.25 6.61
CA HIS A 74 6.95 11.20 7.69
C HIS A 74 6.42 10.45 8.93
N VAL A 75 5.19 10.74 9.35
CA VAL A 75 4.56 10.05 10.48
C VAL A 75 4.32 8.58 10.16
N ALA A 76 3.80 8.27 8.98
CA ALA A 76 3.58 6.89 8.55
C ALA A 76 4.89 6.09 8.56
N HIS A 77 6.00 6.67 8.08
CA HIS A 77 7.32 6.04 8.14
C HIS A 77 7.77 5.72 9.56
N LYS A 78 7.66 6.68 10.47
CA LYS A 78 8.03 6.46 11.87
C LYS A 78 7.17 5.40 12.57
N GLN A 79 5.87 5.34 12.26
CA GLN A 79 4.94 4.44 12.95
C GLN A 79 4.87 3.04 12.33
N ILE A 80 5.11 2.91 11.02
CA ILE A 80 4.90 1.66 10.25
C ILE A 80 6.24 1.10 9.74
N PHE A 81 7.08 1.95 9.13
CA PHE A 81 8.25 1.51 8.36
C PHE A 81 9.53 1.35 9.18
N ASP A 82 9.59 1.80 10.44
CA ASP A 82 10.71 1.50 11.35
C ASP A 82 10.94 -0.02 11.56
N LYS A 83 9.94 -0.85 11.24
CA LYS A 83 10.01 -2.31 11.40
C LYS A 83 10.62 -3.05 10.21
N VAL A 84 10.65 -2.44 9.01
CA VAL A 84 11.10 -3.11 7.78
C VAL A 84 11.76 -2.10 6.83
N SER A 85 12.98 -2.38 6.38
CA SER A 85 13.68 -1.55 5.40
C SER A 85 13.26 -1.87 3.94
N LEU A 86 13.41 -0.88 3.05
CA LEU A 86 13.24 -1.10 1.61
C LEU A 86 14.19 -2.18 1.06
N ASP A 87 15.39 -2.28 1.62
CA ASP A 87 16.35 -3.32 1.24
C ASP A 87 15.83 -4.73 1.54
N GLN A 88 15.26 -4.94 2.73
CA GLN A 88 14.64 -6.22 3.09
C GLN A 88 13.43 -6.56 2.20
N LEU A 89 12.62 -5.55 1.85
CA LEU A 89 11.51 -5.75 0.91
C LEU A 89 12.03 -6.09 -0.49
N ARG A 90 13.09 -5.42 -0.96
CA ARG A 90 13.70 -5.69 -2.26
C ARG A 90 14.28 -7.10 -2.31
N LEU A 91 14.95 -7.57 -1.26
CA LEU A 91 15.45 -8.93 -1.15
C LEU A 91 14.32 -9.96 -1.27
N LYS A 92 13.22 -9.77 -0.54
CA LYS A 92 12.04 -10.66 -0.63
C LYS A 92 11.42 -10.62 -2.03
N SER A 93 11.29 -9.44 -2.63
CA SER A 93 10.80 -9.30 -4.01
C SER A 93 11.67 -10.07 -5.00
N LYS A 94 13.01 -9.92 -4.94
CA LYS A 94 13.95 -10.68 -5.79
C LYS A 94 13.76 -12.19 -5.63
N LEU A 95 13.66 -12.67 -4.39
CA LEU A 95 13.50 -14.10 -4.08
C LEU A 95 12.17 -14.65 -4.62
N LEU A 96 11.07 -13.93 -4.42
CA LEU A 96 9.76 -14.37 -4.89
C LEU A 96 9.68 -14.40 -6.42
N THR A 97 10.21 -13.37 -7.09
CA THR A 97 10.32 -13.36 -8.55
C THR A 97 11.22 -14.50 -9.04
N GLN A 98 12.37 -14.74 -8.41
CA GLN A 98 13.24 -15.86 -8.79
C GLN A 98 12.57 -17.23 -8.58
N TYR A 99 11.81 -17.40 -7.51
CA TYR A 99 11.08 -18.63 -7.24
C TYR A 99 9.99 -18.88 -8.27
N LEU A 100 9.27 -17.84 -8.70
CA LEU A 100 8.31 -17.97 -9.80
C LEU A 100 8.99 -18.36 -11.12
N GLN A 101 10.15 -17.76 -11.44
CA GLN A 101 10.93 -18.18 -12.61
C GLN A 101 11.31 -19.65 -12.55
N TYR A 102 11.81 -20.11 -11.40
CA TYR A 102 12.14 -21.52 -11.18
C TYR A 102 10.93 -22.42 -11.45
N LEU A 103 9.75 -22.09 -10.93
CA LEU A 103 8.54 -22.88 -11.16
C LEU A 103 8.12 -22.89 -12.64
N ILE A 104 8.26 -21.77 -13.35
CA ILE A 104 7.99 -21.71 -14.80
C ILE A 104 8.95 -22.61 -15.57
N GLU A 105 10.22 -22.66 -15.18
CA GLU A 105 11.24 -23.44 -15.86
C GLU A 105 11.19 -24.94 -15.51
N THR A 106 10.79 -25.31 -14.29
CA THR A 106 10.81 -26.71 -13.83
C THR A 106 9.45 -27.41 -13.89
N GLU A 107 8.36 -26.70 -13.61
CA GLU A 107 7.03 -27.29 -13.48
C GLU A 107 6.13 -27.01 -14.69
N LEU A 108 6.44 -25.98 -15.49
CA LEU A 108 5.69 -25.63 -16.70
C LEU A 108 6.51 -25.95 -17.95
N SER A 109 5.83 -26.38 -19.02
CA SER A 109 6.50 -26.57 -20.30
C SER A 109 6.80 -25.20 -20.92
N LEU A 110 8.09 -24.91 -21.16
CA LEU A 110 8.52 -23.70 -21.88
C LEU A 110 8.03 -23.67 -23.35
N GLU A 111 7.45 -24.75 -23.87
CA GLU A 111 6.75 -24.72 -25.16
C GLU A 111 5.45 -23.89 -25.11
N GLU A 112 4.86 -23.72 -23.92
CA GLU A 112 3.66 -22.90 -23.71
C GLU A 112 3.98 -21.48 -23.22
N PHE A 113 5.18 -21.27 -22.65
CA PHE A 113 5.55 -20.01 -22.00
C PHE A 113 6.94 -19.53 -22.42
N GLN A 114 7.03 -18.26 -22.82
CA GLN A 114 8.29 -17.57 -23.12
C GLN A 114 8.48 -16.40 -22.15
N ILE A 115 9.62 -16.38 -21.45
CA ILE A 115 10.03 -15.24 -20.62
C ILE A 115 10.55 -14.13 -21.55
N LEU A 116 9.90 -12.96 -21.51
CA LEU A 116 10.28 -11.79 -22.33
C LEU A 116 11.11 -10.77 -21.57
N THR A 117 11.10 -10.82 -20.23
CA THR A 117 11.93 -9.94 -19.41
C THR A 117 13.37 -10.43 -19.35
N PRO A 118 14.35 -9.53 -19.11
CA PRO A 118 15.72 -9.94 -18.86
C PRO A 118 15.81 -10.98 -17.73
N THR A 119 16.64 -12.00 -17.88
CA THR A 119 16.86 -13.00 -16.83
C THR A 119 17.66 -12.44 -15.65
N ASP A 120 18.41 -11.35 -15.87
CA ASP A 120 19.12 -10.61 -14.82
C ASP A 120 18.13 -9.94 -13.83
N PRO A 121 18.12 -10.35 -12.54
CA PRO A 121 17.23 -9.81 -11.52
C PRO A 121 17.36 -8.30 -11.28
N ASP A 122 18.51 -7.71 -11.62
CA ASP A 122 18.76 -6.28 -11.48
C ASP A 122 18.20 -5.45 -12.65
N GLN A 123 17.74 -6.10 -13.72
CA GLN A 123 17.21 -5.45 -14.92
C GLN A 123 15.70 -5.67 -15.15
N ARG A 124 14.99 -6.37 -14.25
CA ARG A 124 13.57 -6.74 -14.42
C ARG A 124 12.61 -6.29 -13.32
N GLY A 125 13.11 -5.61 -12.28
CA GLY A 125 12.28 -5.19 -11.15
C GLY A 125 11.61 -6.38 -10.45
N ALA A 126 10.28 -6.45 -10.54
CA ALA A 126 9.44 -7.55 -10.04
C ALA A 126 8.65 -8.26 -11.16
N GLN A 127 9.03 -8.06 -12.42
CA GLN A 127 8.39 -8.63 -13.61
C GLN A 127 9.09 -9.92 -14.06
N LEU A 128 8.33 -10.84 -14.67
CA LEU A 128 8.80 -11.99 -15.44
C LEU A 128 8.16 -12.01 -16.83
#